data_AF-K7FE86-F1
#
_entry.id   AF-K7FE86-F1
#
_cell.length_a   1.000
_cell.length_b   1.000
_cell.length_c   1.000
_cell.angle_alpha   90.00
_cell.angle_beta   90.00
_cell.angle_gamma   90.00
#
_symmetry.space_group_name_H-M   'P 1'
#
loop_
_entity.id
_entity.type
_entity.pdbx_description
1 polymer ?
#
loop_
_entity_poly.entity_id
_entity_poly.type
_entity_poly.pdbx_seq_one_letter_code
_entity_poly.pdbx_strand_id
1 'polypeptide(L)'
;MAFAYALLMLVLAVFIAAFILLVVGTIYFALSNSEIPPGVDQPVKLRLLHIILTGTAVLGKILERLGLCSQVGFFSYMYQGKKLGEDPKLFIKDLQFGRVPVRLYQPRAPSVGRRRGVIYFHGGGWMFGSIGKIFNRKKLR
;
A
#
# COMPACT_ATOMS: atom_id res chain seq x y z
N MET A 1 -22.47 -29.37 18.79
CA MET A 1 -20.99 -29.27 18.70
C MET A 1 -20.48 -29.75 17.34
N ALA A 2 -20.61 -31.04 16.98
CA ALA A 2 -20.10 -31.60 15.72
C ALA A 2 -20.58 -30.88 14.44
N PHE A 3 -21.87 -30.53 14.36
CA PHE A 3 -22.44 -29.81 13.21
C PHE A 3 -21.81 -28.42 13.00
N ALA A 4 -21.57 -27.67 14.08
CA ALA A 4 -20.96 -26.35 14.01
C ALA A 4 -19.51 -26.43 13.52
N TYR A 5 -18.75 -27.44 13.95
CA TYR A 5 -17.40 -27.69 13.45
C TYR A 5 -17.41 -28.08 11.96
N ALA A 6 -18.30 -28.97 11.55
CA ALA A 6 -18.43 -29.36 10.15
C ALA A 6 -18.74 -28.16 9.24
N LEU A 7 -19.68 -27.30 9.66
CA LEU A 7 -20.02 -26.07 8.95
C LEU A 7 -18.82 -25.11 8.87
N LEU A 8 -18.11 -24.89 9.98
CA LEU A 8 -16.92 -24.04 10.00
C LEU A 8 -15.83 -24.54 9.05
N MET A 9 -15.56 -25.85 9.04
CA MET A 9 -14.57 -26.46 8.16
C MET A 9 -14.95 -26.33 6.68
N LEU A 10 -16.24 -26.49 6.36
CA LEU A 10 -16.73 -26.28 5.00
C LEU A 10 -16.53 -24.83 4.55
N VAL A 11 -16.92 -23.86 5.39
CA VAL A 11 -16.75 -22.44 5.11
C VAL A 11 -15.27 -22.13 4.88
N LEU A 12 -14.39 -22.59 5.76
CA LEU A 12 -12.95 -22.42 5.63
C LEU A 12 -12.40 -23.02 4.33
N ALA A 13 -12.81 -24.25 3.97
CA ALA A 13 -12.38 -24.90 2.75
C ALA A 13 -12.79 -24.11 1.49
N VAL A 14 -14.03 -23.60 1.45
CA VAL A 14 -14.51 -22.75 0.36
C VAL A 14 -13.70 -21.45 0.27
N PHE A 15 -13.42 -20.81 1.41
CA PHE A 15 -12.58 -19.60 1.44
C PHE A 15 -11.16 -19.86 0.92
N ILE A 16 -10.54 -20.98 1.32
CA ILE A 16 -9.20 -21.37 0.85
C ILE A 16 -9.23 -21.64 -0.67
N ALA A 17 -10.22 -22.40 -1.16
CA ALA A 17 -10.35 -22.69 -2.58
C ALA A 17 -10.53 -21.40 -3.42
N ALA A 18 -11.38 -20.48 -2.96
CA ALA A 18 -11.57 -19.18 -3.61
C ALA A 18 -10.29 -18.35 -3.63
N PHE A 19 -9.51 -18.37 -2.54
CA PHE A 19 -8.23 -17.68 -2.46
C PHE A 19 -7.20 -18.29 -3.43
N ILE A 20 -7.12 -19.62 -3.53
CA ILE A 20 -6.23 -20.30 -4.49
C ILE A 20 -6.62 -19.93 -5.93
N LEU A 21 -7.90 -19.95 -6.26
CA LEU A 21 -8.39 -19.56 -7.59
C LEU A 21 -8.02 -18.11 -7.93
N LEU A 22 -8.13 -17.20 -6.96
CA LEU A 22 -7.69 -15.82 -7.14
C LEU A 22 -6.19 -15.73 -7.45
N VAL A 23 -5.35 -16.44 -6.69
CA VAL A 23 -3.89 -16.46 -6.91
C VAL A 23 -3.55 -17.02 -8.29
N VAL A 24 -4.07 -18.20 -8.63
CA VAL A 24 -3.84 -18.83 -9.93
C VAL A 24 -4.34 -17.94 -11.07
N GLY A 25 -5.53 -17.35 -10.93
CA GLY A 25 -6.11 -16.46 -11.94
C GLY A 25 -5.27 -15.21 -12.17
N THR A 26 -4.74 -14.59 -11.11
CA THR A 26 -3.88 -13.39 -11.22
C THR A 26 -2.53 -13.70 -11.86
N ILE A 27 -1.93 -14.86 -11.55
CA ILE A 27 -0.71 -15.34 -12.19
C ILE A 27 -0.95 -15.62 -13.67
N TYR A 28 -2.02 -16.35 -13.99
CA TYR A 28 -2.40 -16.67 -15.36
C TYR A 28 -2.65 -15.39 -16.16
N PHE A 29 -3.42 -14.46 -15.61
CA PHE A 29 -3.70 -13.16 -16.23
C PHE A 29 -2.42 -12.38 -16.53
N ALA A 30 -1.50 -12.30 -15.56
CA ALA A 30 -0.22 -11.62 -15.76
C ALA A 30 0.62 -12.31 -16.84
N LEU A 31 0.72 -13.65 -16.85
CA LEU A 31 1.54 -14.35 -17.84
C LEU A 31 0.95 -14.27 -19.26
N SER A 32 -0.37 -14.26 -19.40
CA SER A 32 -1.06 -14.21 -20.69
C SER A 32 -1.19 -12.81 -21.28
N ASN A 33 -1.33 -11.77 -20.45
CA ASN A 33 -1.67 -10.41 -20.92
C ASN A 33 -0.56 -9.37 -20.72
N SER A 34 0.51 -9.68 -19.96
CA SER A 34 1.59 -8.70 -19.75
C SER A 34 2.84 -9.01 -20.56
N GLU A 35 3.02 -8.22 -21.61
CA GLU A 35 4.28 -8.08 -22.34
C GLU A 35 5.22 -7.16 -21.55
N ILE A 36 6.45 -7.63 -21.32
CA ILE A 36 7.46 -6.83 -20.63
C ILE A 36 8.24 -6.06 -21.69
N PRO A 37 8.33 -4.72 -21.59
CA PRO A 37 9.04 -3.94 -22.58
C PRO A 37 10.53 -4.35 -22.65
N PRO A 38 11.12 -4.35 -23.86
CA PRO A 38 12.54 -4.62 -24.01
C PRO A 38 13.35 -3.52 -23.30
N GLY A 39 14.43 -3.90 -22.62
CA GLY A 39 15.29 -2.98 -21.86
C GLY A 39 15.02 -2.89 -20.36
N VAL A 40 14.10 -3.71 -19.81
CA VAL A 40 13.94 -3.85 -18.36
C VAL A 40 15.01 -4.80 -17.81
N ASP A 41 15.88 -4.30 -16.94
CA ASP A 41 16.97 -5.08 -16.33
C ASP A 41 16.47 -6.31 -15.55
N GLN A 42 15.31 -6.19 -14.89
CA GLN A 42 14.75 -7.23 -14.00
C GLN A 42 13.29 -7.56 -14.34
N PRO A 43 13.04 -8.26 -15.46
CA PRO A 43 11.69 -8.52 -15.96
C PRO A 43 10.86 -9.36 -14.98
N VAL A 44 11.47 -10.37 -14.34
CA VAL A 44 10.79 -11.23 -13.36
C VAL A 44 10.33 -10.44 -12.15
N LYS A 45 11.14 -9.49 -11.65
CA LYS A 45 10.80 -8.65 -10.50
C LYS A 45 9.63 -7.72 -10.83
N LEU A 46 9.63 -7.14 -12.03
CA LEU A 46 8.51 -6.32 -12.52
C LEU A 46 7.23 -7.15 -12.62
N ARG A 47 7.30 -8.37 -13.17
CA ARG A 47 6.16 -9.27 -13.28
C ARG A 47 5.61 -9.67 -11.91
N LEU A 48 6.48 -10.00 -10.96
CA LEU A 48 6.08 -10.31 -9.59
C LEU A 48 5.37 -9.12 -8.94
N LEU A 49 5.89 -7.91 -9.09
CA LEU A 49 5.26 -6.69 -8.60
C LEU A 49 3.86 -6.49 -9.23
N HIS A 50 3.74 -6.69 -10.54
CA HIS A 50 2.46 -6.59 -11.25
C HIS A 50 1.43 -7.62 -10.74
N ILE A 51 1.82 -8.88 -10.57
CA ILE A 51 0.95 -9.93 -10.02
C ILE A 51 0.46 -9.55 -8.62
N ILE A 52 1.37 -9.11 -7.75
CA ILE A 52 1.04 -8.71 -6.37
C ILE A 52 0.08 -7.51 -6.34
N LEU A 53 0.35 -6.47 -7.15
CA LEU A 53 -0.50 -5.27 -7.22
C LEU A 53 -1.88 -5.59 -7.80
N THR A 54 -1.96 -6.40 -8.85
CA THR A 54 -3.23 -6.81 -9.44
C THR A 54 -4.01 -7.71 -8.49
N GLY A 55 -3.36 -8.68 -7.84
CA GLY A 55 -4.02 -9.56 -6.87
C GLY A 55 -4.59 -8.81 -5.67
N THR A 56 -3.83 -7.86 -5.12
CA THR A 56 -4.34 -6.98 -4.07
C THR A 56 -5.48 -6.07 -4.55
N ALA A 57 -5.45 -5.63 -5.82
CA ALA A 57 -6.51 -4.82 -6.44
C ALA A 57 -7.83 -5.58 -6.48
N VAL A 58 -7.79 -6.80 -7.01
CA VAL A 58 -8.97 -7.66 -7.10
C VAL A 58 -9.48 -8.02 -5.70
N LEU A 59 -8.60 -8.41 -4.77
CA LEU A 59 -9.00 -8.73 -3.41
C LEU A 59 -9.63 -7.54 -2.70
N GLY A 60 -9.02 -6.35 -2.79
CA GLY A 60 -9.56 -5.12 -2.22
C GLY A 60 -10.93 -4.78 -2.80
N LYS A 61 -11.16 -5.04 -4.10
CA LYS A 61 -12.47 -4.82 -4.73
C LYS A 61 -13.52 -5.81 -4.26
N ILE A 62 -13.14 -7.07 -4.03
CA ILE A 62 -14.04 -8.09 -3.45
C ILE A 62 -14.44 -7.67 -2.04
N LEU A 63 -13.49 -7.31 -1.18
CA LEU A 63 -13.76 -6.87 0.19
C LEU A 63 -14.67 -5.63 0.24
N GLU A 64 -14.48 -4.70 -0.70
CA GLU A 64 -15.34 -3.52 -0.85
C GLU A 64 -16.77 -3.91 -1.24
N ARG A 65 -16.95 -4.83 -2.19
CA ARG A 65 -18.27 -5.33 -2.59
C ARG A 65 -18.96 -6.12 -1.48
N LEU A 66 -18.20 -6.76 -0.59
CA LEU A 66 -18.70 -7.43 0.61
C LEU A 66 -19.01 -6.44 1.76
N GLY A 67 -18.71 -5.15 1.59
CA GLY A 67 -18.95 -4.12 2.60
C GLY A 67 -17.96 -4.13 3.77
N LEU A 68 -16.84 -4.86 3.66
CA LEU A 68 -15.88 -5.04 4.76
C LEU A 68 -14.92 -3.84 4.88
N CYS A 69 -14.40 -3.34 3.77
CA CYS A 69 -13.54 -2.15 3.75
C CYS A 69 -13.47 -1.54 2.34
N SER A 70 -13.18 -0.24 2.24
CA SER A 70 -12.94 0.39 0.93
C SER A 70 -11.68 -0.15 0.27
N GLN A 71 -11.65 -0.27 -1.06
CA GLN A 71 -10.48 -0.75 -1.80
C GLN A 71 -9.23 0.08 -1.49
N VAL A 72 -9.35 1.41 -1.46
CA VAL A 72 -8.22 2.32 -1.14
C VAL A 72 -7.71 2.13 0.29
N GLY A 73 -8.63 1.94 1.24
CA GLY A 73 -8.28 1.65 2.64
C GLY A 73 -7.53 0.33 2.78
N PHE A 74 -7.97 -0.71 2.06
CA PHE A 74 -7.27 -1.99 2.00
C PHE A 74 -5.85 -1.85 1.45
N PHE A 75 -5.67 -1.15 0.33
CA PHE A 75 -4.34 -0.87 -0.24
C PHE A 75 -3.44 -0.11 0.72
N SER A 76 -3.95 0.96 1.31
CA SER A 76 -3.22 1.75 2.30
C SER A 76 -2.75 0.92 3.48
N TYR A 77 -3.56 -0.05 3.93
CA TYR A 77 -3.21 -0.96 5.00
C TYR A 77 -2.14 -1.99 4.58
N MET A 78 -2.35 -2.67 3.45
CA MET A 78 -1.43 -3.70 2.94
C MET A 78 -0.03 -3.17 2.64
N TYR A 79 0.05 -1.94 2.11
CA TYR A 79 1.31 -1.30 1.73
C TYR A 79 1.75 -0.21 2.71
N GLN A 80 1.30 -0.30 3.97
CA GLN A 80 1.74 0.63 4.99
C GLN A 80 3.23 0.43 5.28
N GLY A 81 4.04 1.39 4.85
CA GLY A 81 5.47 1.42 5.17
C GLY A 81 5.72 1.59 6.66
N LYS A 82 6.82 1.01 7.16
CA LYS A 82 7.31 1.31 8.51
C LYS A 82 7.76 2.77 8.56
N LYS A 83 7.46 3.47 9.66
CA LYS A 83 8.06 4.78 9.93
C LYS A 83 9.56 4.55 10.05
N LEU A 84 10.35 5.17 9.18
CA LEU A 84 11.80 5.25 9.40
C LEU A 84 12.03 5.95 10.74
N GLY A 85 13.01 5.46 11.50
CA GLY A 85 13.40 6.05 12.77
C GLY A 85 13.83 7.51 12.62
N GLU A 86 13.95 8.20 13.75
CA GLU A 86 14.48 9.57 13.73
C GLU A 86 15.95 9.56 13.31
N ASP A 87 16.30 10.42 12.35
CA ASP A 87 17.69 10.65 11.99
C ASP A 87 18.28 11.72 12.92
N PRO A 88 19.34 11.43 13.70
CA PRO A 88 19.94 12.40 14.63
C PRO A 88 20.51 13.63 13.91
N LYS A 89 20.79 13.56 12.61
CA LYS A 89 21.29 14.68 11.80
C LYS A 89 20.17 15.62 11.34
N LEU A 90 18.92 15.20 11.47
CA LEU A 90 17.75 15.96 11.04
C LEU A 90 16.95 16.47 12.24
N PHE A 91 16.42 17.66 12.09
CA PHE A 91 15.28 18.16 12.84
C PHE A 91 14.04 17.88 12.00
N ILE A 92 13.16 17.02 12.52
CA ILE A 92 11.95 16.58 11.82
C ILE A 92 10.77 17.22 12.52
N LYS A 93 9.95 17.97 11.77
CA LYS A 93 8.76 18.65 12.31
C LYS A 93 7.56 18.44 11.40
N ASP A 94 6.45 17.99 11.98
CA ASP A 94 5.17 17.93 11.29
C ASP A 94 4.50 19.32 11.35
N LEU A 95 4.03 19.78 10.20
CA LEU A 95 3.41 21.09 9.98
C LEU A 95 2.12 20.90 9.15
N GLN A 96 1.32 21.96 9.04
CA GLN A 96 0.19 22.00 8.11
C GLN A 96 0.34 23.21 7.20
N PHE A 97 0.31 22.98 5.90
CA PHE A 97 0.22 24.03 4.89
C PHE A 97 -1.22 24.08 4.37
N GLY A 98 -1.97 25.08 4.80
CA GLY A 98 -3.43 25.10 4.61
C GLY A 98 -4.08 23.88 5.28
N ARG A 99 -4.71 23.02 4.48
CA ARG A 99 -5.32 21.75 4.95
C ARG A 99 -4.49 20.51 4.66
N VAL A 100 -3.26 20.67 4.19
CA VAL A 100 -2.37 19.56 3.81
C VAL A 100 -1.33 19.34 4.91
N PRO A 101 -1.31 18.15 5.56
CA PRO A 101 -0.27 17.82 6.52
C PRO A 101 1.06 17.58 5.78
N VAL A 102 2.13 18.22 6.25
CA VAL A 102 3.48 18.12 5.66
C VAL A 102 4.51 17.81 6.75
N ARG A 103 5.62 17.17 6.37
CA ARG A 103 6.75 16.93 7.26
C ARG A 103 7.96 17.68 6.74
N LEU A 104 8.46 18.61 7.54
CA LEU A 104 9.71 19.33 7.27
C LEU A 104 10.88 18.52 7.80
N TYR A 105 11.87 18.30 6.93
CA TYR A 105 13.15 17.72 7.27
C TYR A 105 14.22 18.80 7.13
N GLN A 106 14.82 19.20 8.25
CA GLN A 106 15.84 20.25 8.29
C GLN A 106 17.16 19.69 8.81
N PRO A 107 18.30 19.89 8.14
CA PRO A 107 19.61 19.52 8.70
C PRO A 107 19.91 20.29 9.98
N ARG A 108 20.42 19.61 11.01
CA ARG A 108 20.89 20.25 12.25
C ARG A 108 22.22 20.98 12.09
N ALA A 109 23.00 20.64 11.07
CA ALA A 109 24.28 21.29 10.80
C ALA A 109 24.07 22.80 10.54
N PRO A 110 24.97 23.67 11.04
CA PRO A 110 24.91 25.10 10.74
C PRO A 110 25.11 25.36 9.25
N SER A 111 24.54 26.46 8.75
CA SER A 111 24.70 26.91 7.37
C SER A 111 25.26 28.32 7.36
N VAL A 112 26.24 28.57 6.50
CA VAL A 112 26.84 29.89 6.31
C VAL A 112 25.94 30.79 5.44
N GLY A 113 24.85 30.26 4.86
CA GLY A 113 23.92 31.02 4.01
C GLY A 113 22.56 30.36 3.81
N ARG A 114 21.78 30.86 2.84
CA ARG A 114 20.46 30.30 2.49
C ARG A 114 20.63 28.89 1.90
N ARG A 115 19.87 27.93 2.42
CA ARG A 115 19.79 26.57 1.88
C ARG A 115 18.67 26.48 0.84
N ARG A 116 18.88 25.67 -0.20
CA ARG A 116 17.82 25.32 -1.15
C ARG A 116 16.81 24.40 -0.45
N GLY A 117 15.52 24.69 -0.61
CA GLY A 117 14.43 23.80 -0.19
C GLY A 117 14.08 22.80 -1.28
N VAL A 118 13.61 21.62 -0.89
CA VAL A 118 13.09 20.60 -1.81
C VAL A 118 11.70 20.22 -1.35
N ILE A 119 10.75 20.16 -2.30
CA ILE A 119 9.42 19.62 -2.06
C ILE A 119 9.43 18.18 -2.57
N TYR A 120 9.16 17.24 -1.68
CA TYR A 120 9.07 15.82 -2.01
C TYR A 120 7.63 15.36 -1.96
N PHE A 121 7.13 14.85 -3.09
CA PHE A 121 5.86 14.14 -3.16
C PHE A 121 6.13 12.65 -3.10
N HIS A 122 5.52 11.97 -2.13
CA HIS A 122 5.69 10.52 -2.02
C HIS A 122 5.02 9.80 -3.20
N GLY A 123 5.55 8.63 -3.56
CA GLY A 123 4.94 7.75 -4.55
C GLY A 123 3.71 7.01 -4.02
N GLY A 124 3.48 5.78 -4.48
CA GLY A 124 2.36 4.95 -4.00
C GLY A 124 1.08 5.09 -4.81
N GLY A 125 1.20 5.55 -6.07
CA GLY A 125 0.12 5.47 -7.05
C GLY A 125 -1.16 6.19 -6.64
N TRP A 126 -1.05 7.25 -5.83
CA TRP A 126 -2.19 8.01 -5.28
C TRP A 126 -3.13 7.18 -4.39
N MET A 127 -2.74 5.95 -4.01
CA MET A 127 -3.56 5.03 -3.21
C MET A 127 -3.01 4.76 -1.82
N PHE A 128 -1.70 4.92 -1.61
CA PHE A 128 -1.04 4.61 -0.34
C PHE A 128 0.25 5.42 -0.15
N GLY A 129 0.79 5.40 1.07
CA GLY A 129 1.87 6.27 1.52
C GLY A 129 1.35 7.43 2.37
N SER A 130 2.05 7.74 3.45
CA SER A 130 1.67 8.79 4.40
C SER A 130 2.87 9.17 5.26
N ILE A 131 2.94 10.44 5.67
CA ILE A 131 3.95 10.91 6.63
C ILE A 131 3.67 10.40 8.07
N GLY A 132 2.42 10.06 8.41
CA GLY A 132 2.03 9.54 9.73
C GLY A 132 1.38 8.15 9.69
N LYS A 133 1.11 7.58 10.87
CA LYS A 133 0.12 6.49 11.00
C LYS A 133 -1.23 7.05 10.54
N ILE A 134 -1.84 6.38 9.57
CA ILE A 134 -3.14 6.64 8.92
C ILE A 134 -3.91 7.80 9.56
N PHE A 135 -3.98 8.90 8.80
CA PHE A 135 -4.86 10.02 9.06
C PHE A 135 -6.26 9.49 9.37
N ASN A 136 -6.73 9.72 10.60
CA ASN A 136 -8.08 9.37 11.00
C ASN A 136 -9.05 10.23 10.18
N ARG A 137 -9.57 9.70 9.07
CA ARG A 137 -10.51 10.39 8.17
C ARG A 137 -11.78 10.89 8.86
N LYS A 138 -12.05 10.49 10.11
CA LYS A 138 -13.19 10.94 10.90
C LYS A 138 -13.18 12.44 11.26
N LYS A 139 -12.11 13.20 10.98
CA LYS A 139 -12.03 14.64 11.29
C LYS A 139 -12.25 15.58 10.10
N LEU A 140 -12.74 15.06 8.96
CA LEU A 140 -12.98 15.82 7.72
C LEU A 140 -14.44 15.74 7.23
N ARG A 141 -15.39 15.48 8.14
CA ARG A 141 -16.81 15.78 7.92
C ARG A 141 -17.25 16.80 8.95
#